data_AF-A0A3D5YIN8-F1
#
_entry.id   AF-A0A3D5YIN8-F1
#
_cell.length_a   1.000
_cell.length_b   1.000
_cell.length_c   1.000
_cell.angle_alpha   90.00
_cell.angle_beta   90.00
_cell.angle_gamma   90.00
#
_symmetry.space_group_name_H-M   'P 1'
#
loop_
_entity.id
_entity.type
_entity.pdbx_description
1 polymer ?
#
loop_
_entity_poly.entity_id
_entity_poly.type
_entity_poly.pdbx_seq_one_letter_code
_entity_poly.pdbx_strand_id
1 'polypeptide(L)'
;MQITLTTGQTTTQTTLSDLFKKSKQTLLYFYPKDNTPGCTLEARDFSLHLKTFLEKGIQVIGVSKDSEKSHCGFIEKQELTIPLISDPELILHKQF
;
A
#
# COMPACT_ATOMS: atom_id res chain seq x y z
N MET A 1 16.61 4.53 0.54
CA MET A 1 16.21 3.14 0.86
C MET A 1 15.31 2.63 -0.23
N GLN A 2 15.59 1.44 -0.77
CA GLN A 2 14.71 0.82 -1.75
C GLN A 2 13.52 0.17 -1.04
N ILE A 3 12.36 0.29 -1.65
CA ILE A 3 11.11 -0.35 -1.24
C ILE A 3 10.51 -1.08 -2.42
N THR A 4 9.65 -2.04 -2.11
CA THR A 4 8.95 -2.84 -3.09
C THR A 4 7.48 -2.47 -3.09
N LEU A 5 6.98 -1.93 -4.21
CA LEU A 5 5.62 -1.46 -4.38
C LEU A 5 4.86 -2.38 -5.35
N THR A 6 3.76 -2.96 -4.89
CA THR A 6 2.86 -3.79 -5.69
C THR A 6 1.62 -2.97 -6.08
N THR A 7 1.30 -2.93 -7.36
CA THR A 7 0.10 -2.28 -7.92
C THR A 7 -0.58 -3.25 -8.88
N GLY A 8 -1.80 -3.67 -8.56
CA GLY A 8 -2.43 -4.78 -9.27
C GLY A 8 -1.60 -6.06 -9.10
N GLN A 9 -1.14 -6.61 -10.23
CA GLN A 9 -0.29 -7.80 -10.30
C GLN A 9 1.18 -7.49 -10.62
N THR A 10 1.55 -6.20 -10.63
CA THR A 10 2.91 -5.77 -10.97
C THR A 10 3.63 -5.27 -9.73
N THR A 11 4.85 -5.76 -9.53
CA THR A 11 5.75 -5.24 -8.52
C THR A 11 6.85 -4.40 -9.14
N THR A 12 7.18 -3.28 -8.49
CA THR A 12 8.27 -2.38 -8.89
C THR A 12 9.13 -2.02 -7.69
N GLN A 13 10.43 -1.87 -7.91
CA GLN A 13 11.33 -1.29 -6.92
C GLN A 13 11.36 0.23 -7.07
N THR A 14 11.31 0.94 -5.95
CA THR A 14 11.39 2.41 -5.92
C THR A 14 11.94 2.88 -4.58
N THR A 15 11.90 4.18 -4.32
CA THR A 15 12.24 4.75 -3.01
C THR A 15 11.07 5.54 -2.45
N LEU A 16 10.99 5.69 -1.12
CA LEU A 16 9.99 6.57 -0.50
C LEU A 16 10.09 8.00 -1.03
N SER A 17 11.31 8.50 -1.24
CA SER A 17 11.54 9.84 -1.77
C SER A 17 10.92 10.03 -3.15
N ASP A 18 11.02 9.03 -4.02
CA ASP A 18 10.41 9.11 -5.36
C ASP A 18 8.90 8.93 -5.30
N LEU A 19 8.42 8.08 -4.38
CA LEU A 19 6.99 7.89 -4.10
C LEU A 19 6.33 9.19 -3.60
N PHE A 20 6.97 9.91 -2.69
CA PHE A 20 6.45 11.15 -2.11
C PHE A 20 6.46 12.33 -3.08
N LYS A 21 7.30 12.32 -4.12
CA LYS A 21 7.29 13.34 -5.17
C LYS A 21 6.10 13.23 -6.12
N LYS A 22 5.43 12.08 -6.16
CA LYS A 22 4.31 11.81 -7.10
C LYS A 22 3.00 12.49 -6.70
N SER A 23 2.85 12.86 -5.43
CA SER A 23 1.63 13.47 -4.88
C SER A 23 1.97 14.57 -3.88
N LYS A 24 1.04 15.50 -3.65
CA LYS A 24 1.22 16.57 -2.66
C LYS A 24 1.37 16.01 -1.24
N GLN A 25 0.60 14.97 -0.93
CA GLN A 25 0.63 14.27 0.35
C GLN A 25 0.55 12.76 0.12
N THR A 26 1.13 11.99 1.04
CA THR A 26 1.06 10.53 1.05
C THR A 26 0.52 10.07 2.39
N LEU A 27 -0.57 9.31 2.36
CA LEU A 27 -1.09 8.57 3.49
C LEU A 27 -0.52 7.16 3.45
N LEU A 28 0.50 6.91 4.27
CA LEU A 28 0.99 5.57 4.56
C LEU A 28 0.17 5.00 5.71
N TYR A 29 -0.54 3.90 5.50
CA TYR A 29 -1.24 3.20 6.58
C TYR A 29 -0.67 1.79 6.74
N PHE A 30 -0.33 1.46 7.98
CA PHE A 30 0.29 0.18 8.33
C PHE A 30 -0.78 -0.78 8.84
N TYR A 31 -0.77 -2.02 8.36
CA TYR A 31 -1.71 -3.04 8.78
C TYR A 31 -1.00 -4.38 9.06
N PRO A 32 -1.51 -5.20 9.99
CA PRO A 32 -0.76 -6.35 10.50
C PRO A 32 -0.62 -7.50 9.52
N LYS A 33 -1.64 -7.76 8.70
CA LYS A 33 -1.67 -8.88 7.76
C LYS A 33 -2.74 -8.79 6.67
N ASP A 34 -2.38 -9.15 5.45
CA ASP A 34 -3.27 -9.38 4.31
C ASP A 34 -4.41 -10.35 4.63
N ASN A 35 -5.56 -10.18 3.97
CA ASN A 35 -6.70 -11.10 4.00
C ASN A 35 -7.30 -11.38 5.40
N THR A 36 -7.01 -10.54 6.40
CA THR A 36 -7.68 -10.60 7.71
C THR A 36 -8.91 -9.69 7.70
N PRO A 37 -9.98 -9.99 8.47
CA PRO A 37 -11.26 -9.27 8.35
C PRO A 37 -11.14 -7.75 8.50
N GLY A 38 -10.41 -7.28 9.51
CA GLY A 38 -10.18 -5.84 9.75
C GLY A 38 -9.38 -5.17 8.64
N CYS A 39 -8.20 -5.71 8.29
CA CYS A 39 -7.36 -5.15 7.23
C CYS A 39 -8.07 -5.16 5.86
N THR A 40 -8.91 -6.17 5.62
CA THR A 40 -9.71 -6.28 4.40
C THR A 40 -10.75 -5.16 4.33
N LEU A 41 -11.42 -4.87 5.44
CA LEU A 41 -12.38 -3.77 5.51
C LEU A 41 -11.69 -2.43 5.23
N GLU A 42 -10.57 -2.15 5.91
CA GLU A 42 -9.82 -0.90 5.74
C GLU A 42 -9.28 -0.74 4.30
N ALA A 43 -8.65 -1.78 3.73
CA ALA A 43 -8.10 -1.71 2.38
C ALA A 43 -9.19 -1.50 1.31
N ARG A 44 -10.36 -2.12 1.49
CA ARG A 44 -11.51 -1.93 0.58
C ARG A 44 -12.10 -0.52 0.73
N ASP A 45 -12.19 0.01 1.94
CA ASP A 45 -12.68 1.36 2.19
C ASP A 45 -11.76 2.42 1.55
N PHE A 46 -10.45 2.27 1.71
CA PHE A 46 -9.48 3.11 1.00
C PHE A 46 -9.58 2.98 -0.52
N SER A 47 -9.78 1.76 -1.03
CA SER A 47 -9.95 1.54 -2.47
C SER A 47 -11.22 2.20 -3.01
N LEU A 48 -12.32 2.14 -2.26
CA LEU A 48 -13.59 2.78 -2.60
C LEU A 48 -13.46 4.31 -2.64
N HIS A 49 -12.73 4.88 -1.69
CA HIS A 49 -12.57 6.33 -1.53
C HIS A 49 -11.31 6.91 -2.20
N LEU A 50 -10.51 6.10 -2.88
CA LEU A 50 -9.22 6.51 -3.46
C LEU A 50 -9.35 7.74 -4.36
N LYS A 51 -10.40 7.83 -5.17
CA LYS A 51 -10.64 8.99 -6.05
C LYS A 51 -10.76 10.30 -5.24
N THR A 52 -11.48 10.29 -4.12
CA THR A 52 -11.64 11.46 -3.26
C THR A 52 -10.33 11.89 -2.61
N PHE A 53 -9.46 10.94 -2.25
CA PHE A 53 -8.10 11.26 -1.77
C PHE A 53 -7.26 11.89 -2.88
N LEU A 54 -7.28 11.31 -4.08
CA LEU A 54 -6.52 11.81 -5.23
C LEU A 54 -6.96 13.22 -5.66
N GLU A 55 -8.27 13.52 -5.64
CA GLU A 55 -8.80 14.87 -5.89
C GLU A 55 -8.28 15.91 -4.87
N LYS A 56 -7.92 15.48 -3.67
CA LYS A 56 -7.29 16.31 -2.63
C LYS A 56 -5.75 16.33 -2.73
N GLY A 57 -5.17 15.65 -3.71
CA GLY A 57 -3.71 15.52 -3.88
C GLY A 57 -3.06 14.54 -2.90
N ILE A 58 -3.84 13.60 -2.35
CA ILE A 58 -3.39 12.60 -1.39
C ILE A 58 -3.35 11.24 -2.09
N GLN A 59 -2.18 10.61 -2.15
CA GLN A 59 -2.10 9.18 -2.49
C GLN A 59 -2.22 8.33 -1.23
N VAL A 60 -2.87 7.18 -1.32
CA VAL A 60 -3.04 6.22 -0.23
C VAL A 60 -2.25 4.97 -0.56
N ILE A 61 -1.43 4.50 0.38
CA ILE A 61 -0.55 3.36 0.19
C ILE A 61 -0.54 2.51 1.46
N GLY A 62 -0.87 1.23 1.33
CA GLY A 62 -0.83 0.29 2.43
C GLY A 62 0.57 -0.27 2.65
N VAL A 63 0.93 -0.56 3.89
CA VAL A 63 2.22 -1.17 4.25
C VAL A 63 1.98 -2.33 5.20
N SER A 64 2.61 -3.48 4.93
CA SER A 64 2.68 -4.57 5.90
C SER A 64 3.96 -5.38 5.72
N LYS A 65 4.14 -6.39 6.58
CA LYS A 65 5.25 -7.33 6.49
C LYS A 65 5.04 -8.45 5.48
N ASP A 66 3.86 -8.52 4.85
CA ASP A 66 3.54 -9.58 3.90
C ASP A 66 4.34 -9.41 2.60
N SER A 67 4.63 -10.55 1.96
CA SER A 67 5.40 -10.58 0.71
C SER A 67 4.62 -10.00 -0.48
N GLU A 68 5.35 -9.61 -1.53
CA GLU A 68 4.80 -9.23 -2.84
C GLU A 68 3.73 -10.20 -3.37
N LYS A 69 3.98 -11.51 -3.26
CA LYS A 69 3.04 -12.54 -3.71
C LYS A 69 1.73 -12.52 -2.92
N SER A 70 1.81 -12.25 -1.63
CA SER A 70 0.62 -12.08 -0.78
C SER A 70 -0.16 -10.85 -1.20
N HIS A 71 0.53 -9.72 -1.44
CA HIS A 71 -0.09 -8.48 -1.91
C HIS A 71 -0.79 -8.63 -3.24
N CYS A 72 -0.14 -9.25 -4.23
CA CYS A 72 -0.78 -9.58 -5.52
C CYS A 72 -2.11 -10.32 -5.33
N GLY A 73 -2.10 -11.38 -4.51
CA GLY A 73 -3.31 -12.17 -4.23
C GLY A 73 -4.35 -11.39 -3.41
N PHE A 74 -3.94 -10.54 -2.48
CA PHE A 74 -4.85 -9.70 -1.69
C PHE A 74 -5.53 -8.64 -2.55
N ILE A 75 -4.76 -7.96 -3.40
CA ILE A 75 -5.24 -6.97 -4.36
C ILE A 75 -6.25 -7.60 -5.31
N GLU A 76 -5.93 -8.75 -5.89
CA GLU A 76 -6.83 -9.45 -6.81
C GLU A 76 -8.10 -9.94 -6.11
N LYS A 77 -7.95 -10.64 -4.98
CA LYS A 77 -9.08 -11.27 -4.30
C LYS A 77 -10.05 -10.25 -3.70
N GLN A 78 -9.57 -9.08 -3.29
CA GLN A 78 -10.38 -8.03 -2.68
C GLN A 78 -10.65 -6.84 -3.61
N GLU A 79 -10.23 -6.94 -4.88
CA GLU A 79 -10.40 -5.91 -5.91
C GLU A 79 -9.85 -4.54 -5.47
N LEU A 80 -8.67 -4.55 -4.81
CA LEU A 80 -8.06 -3.34 -4.27
C LEU A 80 -7.52 -2.46 -5.40
N THR A 81 -7.69 -1.15 -5.25
CA THR A 81 -7.18 -0.15 -6.20
C THR A 81 -5.98 0.63 -5.65
N ILE A 82 -5.75 0.53 -4.34
CA ILE A 82 -4.57 1.09 -3.68
C ILE A 82 -3.33 0.22 -3.90
N PRO A 83 -2.14 0.82 -4.04
CA PRO A 83 -0.89 0.08 -4.05
C PRO A 83 -0.44 -0.31 -2.63
N LEU A 84 0.33 -1.37 -2.53
CA LEU A 84 0.81 -1.94 -1.27
C LEU A 84 2.35 -2.03 -1.26
N ILE A 85 2.97 -1.71 -0.14
CA ILE A 85 4.41 -1.88 0.10
C ILE A 85 4.64 -3.12 0.96
N SER A 86 5.48 -4.01 0.45
CA SER A 86 5.98 -5.19 1.17
C SER A 86 7.22 -4.80 1.99
N ASP A 87 7.12 -4.89 3.33
CA ASP A 87 8.19 -4.57 4.29
C ASP A 87 8.53 -5.78 5.21
N PRO A 88 9.03 -6.90 4.65
CA PRO A 88 9.28 -8.13 5.40
C PRO A 88 10.36 -7.97 6.48
N GLU A 89 11.31 -7.06 6.26
CA GLU A 89 12.42 -6.78 7.17
C GLU A 89 12.08 -5.73 8.26
N LEU A 90 10.83 -5.24 8.27
CA LEU A 90 10.31 -4.26 9.22
C LEU A 90 11.10 -2.95 9.22
N ILE A 91 11.68 -2.55 8.09
CA ILE A 91 12.52 -1.35 8.03
C ILE A 91 11.63 -0.11 8.13
N LEU A 92 10.50 -0.09 7.41
CA LEU A 92 9.53 1.00 7.51
C LEU A 92 8.84 0.99 8.85
N HIS A 93 8.45 -0.18 9.36
CA HIS A 93 7.80 -0.32 10.67
C HIS A 93 8.67 0.14 11.85
N LYS A 94 10.00 0.11 11.72
CA LYS A 94 10.92 0.63 12.75
C LYS A 94 11.21 2.11 12.60
N GLN A 95 10.99 2.64 11.39
CA GLN A 95 11.27 4.04 11.08
C GLN A 95 10.12 4.97 11.50
N PHE A 96 8.89 4.47 11.55
CA PHE A 96 7.68 5.20 11.93
C PHE A 96 7.05 4.57 13.17
#